data_AF-A0A846NS61-F1
#
_entry.id   AF-A0A846NS61-F1
#
_cell.length_a   1.000
_cell.length_b   1.000
_cell.length_c   1.000
_cell.angle_alpha   90.00
_cell.angle_beta   90.00
_cell.angle_gamma   90.00
#
_symmetry.space_group_name_H-M   'P 1'
#
loop_
_entity.id
_entity.type
_entity.pdbx_description
1 polymer ?
#
loop_
_entity_poly.entity_id
_entity_poly.type
_entity_poly.pdbx_seq_one_letter_code
_entity_poly.pdbx_strand_id
1 'polypeptide(L)'
;MDRHGSVSAEILKGMLSDECLHAIKAHNKRTGMVAETLMDKALITADAVSGLIVAAALVMPNRKLSEVRLKTLKNKFKDRSFARNVDRKKIMLCKEIGFDFEDFL
;
A
#
# COMPACT_ATOMS: atom_id res chain seq x y z
N MET A 1 1.22 -10.78 -15.25
CA MET A 1 1.49 -9.52 -14.49
C MET A 1 2.90 -9.48 -13.92
N ASP A 2 3.84 -10.35 -14.33
CA ASP A 2 5.11 -10.55 -13.61
C ASP A 2 6.15 -9.44 -13.82
N ARG A 3 6.04 -8.67 -14.90
CA ARG A 3 7.00 -7.62 -15.25
C ARG A 3 6.54 -6.19 -14.97
N HIS A 4 5.34 -5.99 -14.43
CA HIS A 4 4.73 -4.65 -14.40
C HIS A 4 5.54 -3.63 -13.61
N GLY A 5 6.16 -3.98 -12.48
CA GLY A 5 7.01 -3.06 -11.72
C GLY A 5 8.21 -2.57 -12.54
N SER A 6 8.95 -3.49 -13.17
CA SER A 6 10.11 -3.14 -14.01
C SER A 6 9.69 -2.37 -15.26
N VAL A 7 8.60 -2.75 -15.91
CA VAL A 7 8.08 -2.08 -17.12
C VAL A 7 7.60 -0.67 -16.79
N SER A 8 6.84 -0.48 -15.71
CA SER A 8 6.39 0.85 -15.28
C SER A 8 7.56 1.80 -15.00
N ALA A 9 8.59 1.31 -14.30
CA ALA A 9 9.78 2.12 -14.02
C ALA A 9 10.56 2.47 -15.30
N GLU A 10 10.53 1.62 -16.33
CA GLU A 10 11.15 1.91 -17.62
C GLU A 10 10.36 2.94 -18.42
N ILE A 11 9.02 2.83 -18.46
CA ILE A 11 8.13 3.80 -19.09
C ILE A 11 8.29 5.19 -18.45
N LEU A 12 8.44 5.24 -17.12
CA LEU A 12 8.51 6.50 -16.36
C LEU A 12 9.93 7.05 -16.24
N LYS A 13 10.92 6.42 -16.87
CA LYS A 13 12.32 6.87 -16.81
C LYS A 13 12.46 8.26 -17.41
N GLY A 14 13.08 9.19 -16.66
CA GLY A 14 13.20 10.60 -17.06
C GLY A 14 11.96 11.45 -16.79
N MET A 15 10.84 10.84 -16.34
CA MET A 15 9.64 11.55 -15.87
C MET A 15 9.57 11.63 -14.34
N LEU A 16 10.19 10.68 -13.65
CA LEU A 16 10.27 10.61 -12.19
C LEU A 16 11.74 10.53 -11.73
N SER A 17 11.98 10.87 -10.46
CA SER A 17 13.28 10.70 -9.82
C SER A 17 13.67 9.22 -9.71
N ASP A 18 14.97 8.94 -9.63
CA ASP A 18 15.47 7.57 -9.45
C ASP A 18 14.92 6.92 -8.17
N GLU A 19 14.70 7.69 -7.11
CA GLU A 19 14.06 7.23 -5.88
C GLU A 19 12.62 6.73 -6.13
N CYS A 20 11.81 7.48 -6.89
CA CYS A 20 10.46 7.05 -7.27
C CYS A 20 10.49 5.79 -8.16
N LEU A 21 11.43 5.73 -9.12
CA LEU A 21 11.58 4.56 -10.00
C LEU A 21 12.02 3.32 -9.22
N HIS A 22 12.87 3.50 -8.21
CA HIS A 22 13.26 2.45 -7.28
C HIS A 22 12.06 1.96 -6.46
N ALA A 23 11.25 2.86 -5.89
CA ALA A 23 10.03 2.51 -5.16
C ALA A 23 9.03 1.74 -6.03
N ILE A 24 8.88 2.12 -7.30
CA ILE A 24 8.05 1.40 -8.28
C ILE A 24 8.56 -0.04 -8.50
N LYS A 25 9.88 -0.27 -8.46
CA LYS A 25 10.39 -1.65 -8.54
C LYS A 25 10.20 -2.38 -7.22
N ALA A 26 10.59 -1.76 -6.10
CA ALA A 26 10.60 -2.35 -4.76
C ALA A 26 9.20 -2.72 -4.23
N HIS A 27 8.15 -1.96 -4.56
CA HIS A 27 6.80 -2.32 -4.11
C HIS A 27 6.29 -3.63 -4.74
N ASN A 28 6.82 -3.96 -5.92
CA ASN A 28 6.56 -5.21 -6.61
C ASN A 28 7.60 -6.27 -6.21
N LYS A 29 7.22 -7.19 -5.33
CA LYS A 29 8.09 -8.29 -4.85
C LYS A 29 8.69 -9.15 -5.97
N ARG A 30 8.09 -9.20 -7.17
CA ARG A 30 8.57 -10.04 -8.29
C ARG A 30 9.74 -9.42 -9.04
N THR A 31 10.04 -8.13 -8.83
CA THR A 31 11.23 -7.51 -9.40
C THR A 31 12.51 -7.96 -8.70
N GLY A 32 12.40 -8.55 -7.50
CA GLY A 32 13.54 -8.87 -6.64
C GLY A 32 14.18 -7.65 -5.96
N MET A 33 13.67 -6.44 -6.22
CA MET A 33 14.18 -5.21 -5.61
C MET A 33 13.77 -5.15 -4.13
N VAL A 34 14.73 -4.80 -3.28
CA VAL A 34 14.53 -4.65 -1.83
C VAL A 34 14.08 -3.23 -1.53
N ALA A 35 13.14 -3.07 -0.61
CA ALA A 35 12.72 -1.76 -0.13
C ALA A 35 13.68 -1.25 0.94
N GLU A 36 14.30 -0.10 0.72
CA GLU A 36 15.35 0.45 1.58
C GLU A 36 15.02 1.88 2.01
N THR A 37 14.51 2.68 1.08
CA THR A 37 14.26 4.12 1.29
C THR A 37 12.93 4.38 1.99
N LEU A 38 12.76 5.60 2.50
CA LEU A 38 11.48 6.07 3.02
C LEU A 38 10.39 6.01 1.93
N MET A 39 10.73 6.38 0.69
CA MET A 39 9.81 6.38 -0.44
C MET A 39 9.34 4.96 -0.81
N ASP A 40 10.23 3.97 -0.80
CA ASP A 40 9.88 2.57 -1.07
C ASP A 40 8.83 2.08 -0.06
N LYS A 41 9.11 2.32 1.23
CA LYS A 41 8.26 1.89 2.34
C LYS A 41 6.93 2.66 2.33
N ALA A 42 6.94 3.95 2.02
CA ALA A 42 5.73 4.75 1.89
C ALA A 42 4.82 4.22 0.79
N LEU A 43 5.36 3.94 -0.40
CA LEU A 43 4.58 3.40 -1.51
C LEU A 43 3.99 2.02 -1.18
N ILE A 44 4.80 1.13 -0.57
CA ILE A 44 4.34 -0.20 -0.14
C ILE A 44 3.21 -0.09 0.89
N THR A 45 3.35 0.81 1.85
CA THR A 45 2.38 1.02 2.92
C THR A 45 1.07 1.57 2.35
N ALA A 46 1.15 2.60 1.51
CA ALA A 46 -0.02 3.23 0.88
C ALA A 46 -0.79 2.26 -0.02
N ASP A 47 -0.08 1.47 -0.85
CA ASP A 47 -0.68 0.42 -1.68
C ASP A 47 -1.47 -0.60 -0.83
N ALA A 48 -0.86 -1.12 0.24
CA ALA A 48 -1.50 -2.08 1.12
C ALA A 48 -2.72 -1.49 1.87
N VAL A 49 -2.61 -0.25 2.34
CA VAL A 49 -3.72 0.46 3.00
C VAL A 49 -4.87 0.71 2.03
N SER A 50 -4.59 1.10 0.79
CA SER A 50 -5.62 1.32 -0.23
C SER A 50 -6.49 0.07 -0.43
N GLY A 51 -5.88 -1.12 -0.44
CA GLY A 51 -6.59 -2.39 -0.55
C GLY A 51 -7.53 -2.65 0.64
N LEU A 52 -7.12 -2.27 1.86
CA LEU A 52 -7.98 -2.36 3.05
C LEU A 52 -9.16 -1.39 2.97
N ILE A 53 -8.92 -0.14 2.54
CA ILE A 53 -9.96 0.90 2.41
C ILE A 53 -11.00 0.49 1.37
N VAL A 54 -10.56 0.05 0.19
CA VAL A 54 -11.45 -0.41 -0.87
C VAL A 54 -12.26 -1.63 -0.43
N ALA A 55 -11.62 -2.62 0.21
CA ALA A 55 -12.33 -3.77 0.74
C ALA A 55 -13.39 -3.36 1.79
N ALA A 56 -13.06 -2.41 2.67
CA ALA A 56 -13.98 -1.90 3.68
C ALA A 56 -15.19 -1.22 3.05
N ALA A 57 -15.00 -0.40 2.02
CA ALA A 57 -16.10 0.21 1.28
C ALA A 57 -16.98 -0.85 0.61
N LEU A 58 -16.39 -1.85 -0.06
CA LEU A 58 -17.14 -2.84 -0.85
C LEU A 58 -18.14 -3.68 -0.05
N VAL A 59 -17.94 -3.83 1.27
CA VAL A 59 -18.86 -4.58 2.15
C VAL A 59 -19.91 -3.70 2.83
N MET A 60 -19.85 -2.38 2.66
CA MET A 60 -20.86 -1.45 3.16
C MET A 60 -22.07 -1.41 2.23
N PRO A 61 -23.30 -1.12 2.72
CA PRO A 61 -24.51 -1.12 1.90
C PRO A 61 -24.41 -0.26 0.63
N ASN A 62 -23.87 0.97 0.76
CA ASN A 62 -23.78 1.92 -0.35
C ASN A 62 -22.49 1.82 -1.16
N ARG A 63 -21.50 1.03 -0.70
CA ARG A 63 -20.21 0.81 -1.36
C ARG A 63 -19.42 2.10 -1.68
N LYS A 64 -19.59 3.15 -0.88
CA LYS A 64 -18.94 4.46 -1.08
C LYS A 64 -17.69 4.60 -0.21
N LEU A 65 -16.58 5.02 -0.82
CA LEU A 65 -15.34 5.35 -0.10
C LEU A 65 -15.54 6.47 0.93
N SER A 66 -16.36 7.47 0.61
CA SER A 66 -16.66 8.61 1.48
C SER A 66 -17.35 8.23 2.79
N GLU A 67 -17.90 7.03 2.90
CA GLU A 67 -18.56 6.54 4.12
C GLU A 67 -17.61 5.72 5.01
N VAL A 68 -16.41 5.38 4.52
CA VAL A 68 -15.40 4.63 5.28
C VAL A 68 -14.85 5.52 6.39
N ARG A 69 -14.94 5.04 7.63
CA ARG A 69 -14.44 5.74 8.82
C ARG A 69 -13.21 5.04 9.39
N LEU A 70 -12.32 5.81 10.02
CA LEU A 70 -11.13 5.30 10.70
C LEU A 70 -11.45 4.16 11.68
N LYS A 71 -12.51 4.29 12.48
CA LYS A 71 -12.96 3.21 13.39
C LYS A 71 -13.24 1.89 12.67
N THR A 72 -13.87 1.96 11.50
CA THR A 72 -14.14 0.77 10.66
C THR A 72 -12.82 0.16 10.19
N LEU A 73 -11.89 0.97 9.69
CA LEU A 73 -10.58 0.51 9.23
C LEU A 73 -9.78 -0.15 10.35
N LYS A 74 -9.73 0.45 11.55
CA LYS A 74 -9.06 -0.12 12.73
C LYS A 74 -9.62 -1.49 13.10
N ASN A 75 -10.94 -1.66 13.06
CA ASN A 75 -11.58 -2.94 13.34
C ASN A 75 -11.28 -3.97 12.25
N LYS A 76 -11.39 -3.58 10.97
CA LYS A 76 -11.12 -4.44 9.82
C LYS A 76 -9.65 -4.85 9.70
N PHE A 77 -8.72 -3.99 10.11
CA PHE A 77 -7.30 -4.32 10.17
C PHE A 77 -7.00 -5.46 11.17
N LYS A 78 -7.67 -5.46 12.34
CA LYS A 78 -7.52 -6.50 13.36
C LYS A 78 -8.14 -7.83 12.96
N ASP A 79 -9.17 -7.81 12.11
CA ASP A 79 -9.82 -9.00 11.57
C ASP A 79 -8.99 -9.62 10.43
N ARG A 80 -8.24 -10.68 10.75
CA ARG A 80 -7.38 -11.38 9.77
C ARG A 80 -8.17 -12.11 8.68
N SER A 81 -9.44 -12.44 8.94
CA SER A 81 -10.32 -13.09 7.96
C SER A 81 -10.82 -12.11 6.90
N PHE A 82 -10.92 -10.82 7.25
CA PHE A 82 -11.33 -9.78 6.33
C PHE A 82 -10.18 -9.35 5.41
N ALA A 83 -10.46 -9.20 4.11
CA ALA A 83 -9.47 -8.77 3.12
C ALA A 83 -8.16 -9.60 3.18
N ARG A 84 -8.28 -10.94 3.14
CA ARG A 84 -7.14 -11.88 3.33
C ARG A 84 -5.91 -11.58 2.48
N ASN A 85 -6.11 -11.03 1.28
CA ASN A 85 -5.05 -10.69 0.34
C ASN A 85 -4.24 -9.44 0.72
N VAL A 86 -4.74 -8.61 1.64
CA VAL A 86 -4.01 -7.45 2.15
C VAL A 86 -2.93 -7.93 3.11
N ASP A 87 -1.68 -7.54 2.86
CA ASP A 87 -0.55 -7.87 3.74
C ASP A 87 -0.47 -6.85 4.89
N ARG A 88 -0.85 -7.28 6.09
CA ARG A 88 -0.91 -6.40 7.27
C ARG A 88 0.49 -6.01 7.73
N LYS A 89 1.52 -6.80 7.40
CA LYS A 89 2.92 -6.42 7.69
C LYS A 89 3.35 -5.23 6.83
N LYS A 90 2.91 -5.18 5.56
CA LYS A 90 3.16 -4.02 4.69
C LYS A 90 2.52 -2.75 5.22
N ILE A 91 1.31 -2.83 5.77
CA ILE A 91 0.66 -1.67 6.41
C ILE A 91 1.45 -1.18 7.63
N MET A 92 2.03 -2.09 8.42
CA MET A 92 2.80 -1.70 9.61
C MET A 92 4.16 -1.06 9.30
N LEU A 93 4.60 -1.06 8.03
CA LEU A 93 5.78 -0.29 7.61
C LEU A 93 5.60 1.22 7.80
N CYS A 94 4.36 1.70 8.02
CA CYS A 94 4.08 3.09 8.41
C CYS A 94 4.96 3.56 9.58
N LYS A 95 5.26 2.66 10.53
CA LYS A 95 6.12 2.96 11.69
C LYS A 95 7.56 3.25 11.31
N GLU A 96 8.08 2.57 10.29
CA GLU A 96 9.44 2.76 9.81
C GLU A 96 9.62 4.06 9.01
N ILE A 97 8.51 4.67 8.58
CA ILE A 97 8.48 5.98 7.91
C ILE A 97 8.01 7.11 8.84
N GLY A 98 7.94 6.86 10.15
CA GLY A 98 7.68 7.87 11.16
C GLY A 98 6.20 8.15 11.46
N PHE A 99 5.29 7.28 11.01
CA PHE A 99 3.86 7.41 11.30
C PHE A 99 3.36 6.29 12.21
N ASP A 100 2.56 6.67 13.21
CA ASP A 100 1.70 5.68 13.87
C ASP A 100 0.59 5.21 12.92
N PHE A 101 0.05 4.03 13.21
CA PHE A 101 -0.97 3.41 12.36
C PHE A 101 -2.22 4.27 12.19
N GLU A 102 -2.59 5.03 13.22
CA GLU A 102 -3.79 5.90 13.18
C GLU A 102 -3.55 7.17 12.39
N ASP A 103 -2.34 7.73 12.46
CA ASP A 103 -2.00 8.95 11.71
C ASP A 103 -1.81 8.67 10.22
N PHE A 104 -1.43 7.44 9.87
CA PHE A 104 -1.30 7.02 8.48
C PHE A 104 -2.64 6.70 7.79
N LEU A 105 -3.69 6.37 8.55
CA LEU A 105 -5.01 5.97 8.03
C LEU A 105 -5.99 7.13 7.91
#